data_AF-A0A9W4P6X4-F1
#
_entry.id   AF-A0A9W4P6X4-F1
#
_cell.length_a   1.000
_cell.length_b   1.000
_cell.length_c   1.000
_cell.angle_alpha   90.00
_cell.angle_beta   90.00
_cell.angle_gamma   90.00
#
_symmetry.space_group_name_H-M   'P 1'
#
loop_
_entity.id
_entity.type
_entity.pdbx_description
1 polymer ?
#
loop_
_entity_poly.entity_id
_entity_poly.type
_entity_poly.pdbx_seq_one_letter_code
_entity_poly.pdbx_strand_id
1 'polypeptide(L)'
;MDQNFTPYSTPFSLYLKAKPDTYSVSWVNTLPTIATALSVVSALGAGVTADRLRNFWIPSVATSIPVLLGVILLVVYNVGETGRLLGFILTGFEGAISPLSMSWATVTMAKDAEERAIVTASMNAIGQAMAA
;
A
#
# COMPACT_ATOMS: atom_id res chain seq x y z
N MET A 1 3.95 -3.46 10.17
CA MET A 1 3.20 -4.21 9.13
C MET A 1 4.17 -5.19 8.50
N ASP A 2 3.97 -6.50 8.71
CA ASP A 2 4.83 -7.49 8.05
C ASP A 2 4.58 -7.37 6.56
N GLN A 3 5.56 -6.81 5.83
CA GLN A 3 5.46 -6.68 4.40
C GLN A 3 5.28 -8.05 3.75
N ASN A 4 5.56 -9.17 4.42
CA ASN A 4 5.38 -10.51 3.85
C ASN A 4 3.91 -10.88 3.55
N PHE A 5 2.92 -10.17 4.10
CA PHE A 5 1.50 -10.45 3.86
C PHE A 5 0.87 -9.58 2.76
N THR A 6 1.51 -8.47 2.35
CA THR A 6 0.93 -7.60 1.33
C THR A 6 1.08 -8.25 -0.05
N PRO A 7 0.06 -8.20 -0.94
CA PRO A 7 0.15 -8.92 -2.21
C PRO A 7 1.35 -8.48 -3.05
N TYR A 8 1.73 -7.21 -3.01
CA TYR A 8 2.76 -6.62 -3.88
C TYR A 8 4.22 -6.96 -3.53
N SER A 9 4.50 -7.69 -2.46
CA SER A 9 5.84 -7.92 -1.90
C SER A 9 6.29 -9.40 -2.01
N THR A 10 6.35 -10.13 -0.89
CA THR A 10 6.74 -11.54 -0.78
C THR A 10 5.80 -12.45 -1.58
N PRO A 11 4.47 -12.31 -1.53
CA PRO A 11 3.56 -13.09 -2.38
C PRO A 11 3.83 -12.89 -3.87
N PHE A 12 4.09 -11.66 -4.30
CA PHE A 12 4.45 -11.37 -5.69
C PHE A 12 5.78 -12.03 -6.08
N SER A 13 6.80 -11.93 -5.23
CA SER A 13 8.10 -12.56 -5.46
C SER A 13 8.00 -14.10 -5.53
N LEU A 14 7.20 -14.71 -4.67
CA LEU A 14 6.93 -16.16 -4.68
C LEU A 14 6.17 -16.59 -5.94
N TYR A 15 5.18 -15.80 -6.36
CA TYR A 15 4.45 -16.04 -7.61
C TYR A 15 5.37 -16.05 -8.83
N LEU A 16 6.29 -15.08 -8.92
CA LEU A 16 7.26 -15.03 -10.01
C LEU A 16 8.25 -16.20 -9.95
N LYS A 17 8.69 -16.59 -8.74
CA LYS A 17 9.57 -17.77 -8.54
C LYS A 17 8.90 -19.09 -8.93
N ALA A 18 7.58 -19.20 -8.79
CA ALA A 18 6.83 -20.38 -9.20
C ALA A 18 6.77 -20.57 -10.72
N LYS A 19 7.22 -19.60 -11.52
CA LYS A 19 7.22 -19.62 -12.99
C LYS A 19 8.64 -19.43 -13.57
N PRO A 20 9.57 -20.37 -13.33
CA PRO A 20 10.95 -20.26 -13.76
C PRO A 20 11.12 -20.22 -15.29
N ASP A 21 10.19 -20.82 -16.03
CA ASP A 21 10.23 -20.85 -17.50
C ASP A 21 9.85 -19.50 -18.14
N THR A 22 9.19 -18.62 -17.38
CA THR A 22 8.70 -17.31 -17.85
C THR A 22 9.51 -16.14 -17.29
N TYR A 23 9.95 -16.24 -16.03
CA TYR A 23 10.64 -15.15 -15.34
C TYR A 23 12.06 -15.56 -14.93
N SER A 24 13.05 -14.79 -15.40
CA SER A 24 14.43 -14.94 -14.93
C SER A 24 14.58 -14.40 -13.50
N VAL A 25 15.64 -14.83 -12.81
CA VAL A 25 15.97 -14.34 -11.45
C VAL A 25 16.07 -12.81 -11.39
N SER A 26 16.55 -12.17 -12.47
CA SER A 26 16.59 -10.71 -12.56
C SER A 26 15.20 -10.09 -12.54
N TRP A 27 14.24 -10.67 -13.27
CA TRP A 27 12.85 -10.19 -13.30
C TRP A 27 12.13 -10.40 -11.97
N VAL A 28 12.37 -11.54 -11.30
CA VAL A 28 11.82 -11.83 -9.97
C VAL A 28 12.19 -10.74 -8.96
N ASN A 29 13.41 -10.22 -9.01
CA ASN A 29 13.86 -9.17 -8.08
C ASN A 29 13.44 -7.76 -8.51
N THR A 30 13.24 -7.53 -9.82
CA THR A 30 12.98 -6.19 -10.37
C THR A 30 11.50 -5.85 -10.38
N LEU A 31 10.61 -6.79 -10.75
CA LEU A 31 9.17 -6.51 -10.89
C LEU A 31 8.50 -6.06 -9.59
N PRO A 32 8.73 -6.68 -8.41
CA PRO A 32 8.15 -6.21 -7.16
C PRO A 32 8.58 -4.78 -6.80
N THR A 33 9.76 -4.35 -7.23
CA THR A 33 10.26 -2.98 -6.99
C THR A 33 9.34 -1.93 -7.61
N ILE A 34 8.66 -2.23 -8.71
CA ILE A 34 7.68 -1.32 -9.35
C ILE A 34 6.52 -1.03 -8.41
N ALA A 35 6.01 -2.06 -7.72
CA ALA A 35 4.89 -1.89 -6.81
C ALA A 35 5.30 -1.10 -5.55
N THR A 36 6.53 -1.31 -5.05
CA THR A 36 7.12 -0.50 -3.97
C THR A 36 7.30 0.96 -4.41
N ALA A 37 7.75 1.21 -5.64
CA ALA A 37 7.85 2.56 -6.17
C ALA A 37 6.47 3.24 -6.26
N LEU A 38 5.45 2.49 -6.69
CA LEU A 38 4.07 2.97 -6.76
C LEU A 38 3.51 3.33 -5.38
N SER A 39 3.85 2.54 -4.37
CA SER A 39 3.54 2.83 -2.96
C SER A 39 4.10 4.19 -2.54
N VAL A 40 5.38 4.47 -2.80
CA VAL A 40 6.00 5.76 -2.49
C VAL A 40 5.34 6.92 -3.25
N VAL A 41 5.15 6.77 -4.56
CA VAL A 41 4.52 7.80 -5.40
C VAL A 41 3.10 8.08 -4.97
N SER A 42 2.32 7.04 -4.65
CA SER A 42 0.95 7.18 -4.18
C SER A 42 0.88 7.89 -2.82
N ALA A 43 1.79 7.56 -1.90
CA ALA A 43 1.86 8.20 -0.59
C ALA A 43 2.18 9.70 -0.69
N LEU A 44 3.18 10.06 -1.51
CA LEU A 44 3.53 11.45 -1.75
C LEU A 44 2.40 12.21 -2.46
N GLY A 45 1.84 11.64 -3.54
CA GLY A 45 0.79 12.28 -4.32
C GLY A 45 -0.49 12.48 -3.50
N ALA A 46 -0.91 11.46 -2.76
CA ALA A 46 -2.10 11.53 -1.93
C ALA A 46 -1.90 12.45 -0.72
N GLY A 47 -0.72 12.44 -0.09
CA GLY A 47 -0.37 13.38 0.98
C GLY A 47 -0.44 14.83 0.53
N VAL A 48 0.24 15.18 -0.58
CA VAL A 48 0.19 16.54 -1.14
C VAL A 48 -1.23 16.97 -1.50
N THR A 49 -2.03 16.04 -2.02
CA THR A 49 -3.43 16.31 -2.37
C THR A 49 -4.28 16.54 -1.11
N ALA A 50 -4.09 15.72 -0.07
CA ALA A 50 -4.79 15.85 1.20
C ALA A 50 -4.49 17.19 1.89
N ASP A 51 -3.21 17.59 1.89
CA ASP A 51 -2.76 18.86 2.49
C ASP A 51 -3.35 20.07 1.76
N ARG A 52 -3.40 20.04 0.43
CA ARG A 52 -3.97 21.14 -0.37
C ARG A 52 -5.47 21.27 -0.23
N LEU A 53 -6.19 20.15 -0.22
CA LEU A 53 -7.65 20.14 -0.11
C LEU A 53 -8.12 20.26 1.34
N ARG A 54 -7.21 20.15 2.32
CA ARG A 54 -7.53 19.92 3.74
C ARG A 54 -8.55 18.82 3.94
N ASN A 55 -8.47 17.81 3.09
CA ASN A 55 -9.44 16.73 3.00
C ASN A 55 -8.69 15.41 2.83
N PHE A 56 -8.76 14.59 3.86
CA PHE A 56 -8.10 13.29 3.89
C PHE A 56 -8.96 12.17 3.29
N TRP A 57 -10.28 12.35 3.23
CA TRP A 57 -11.20 11.31 2.76
C TRP A 57 -11.07 11.08 1.24
N ILE A 58 -11.02 12.17 0.44
CA ILE A 58 -10.99 12.06 -1.03
C ILE A 58 -9.73 11.32 -1.49
N PRO A 59 -8.52 11.71 -1.05
CA PRO A 59 -7.29 11.01 -1.47
C PRO A 59 -7.26 9.56 -0.99
N SER A 60 -7.75 9.26 0.22
CA SER A 60 -7.83 7.90 0.74
C SER A 60 -8.74 6.98 -0.09
N VAL A 61 -9.89 7.47 -0.54
CA VAL A 61 -10.77 6.68 -1.41
C VAL A 61 -10.18 6.56 -2.80
N ALA A 62 -9.61 7.64 -3.35
CA ALA A 62 -8.97 7.61 -4.66
C ALA A 62 -7.81 6.60 -4.73
N THR A 63 -7.01 6.47 -3.68
CA THR A 63 -5.93 5.47 -3.62
C THR A 63 -6.44 4.05 -3.36
N SER A 64 -7.60 3.89 -2.73
CA SER A 64 -8.20 2.57 -2.47
C SER A 64 -8.81 1.93 -3.72
N ILE A 65 -9.29 2.72 -4.69
CA ILE A 65 -9.87 2.20 -5.96
C ILE A 65 -8.89 1.30 -6.73
N PRO A 66 -7.65 1.71 -7.06
CA PRO A 66 -6.72 0.85 -7.78
C PRO A 66 -6.33 -0.39 -6.97
N VAL A 67 -6.25 -0.29 -5.64
CA VAL A 67 -6.00 -1.45 -4.76
C VAL A 67 -7.13 -2.47 -4.90
N LEU A 68 -8.38 -2.01 -4.84
CA LEU A 68 -9.56 -2.87 -5.03
C LEU A 68 -9.53 -3.57 -6.39
N LEU A 69 -9.23 -2.83 -7.46
CA LEU A 69 -9.07 -3.40 -8.81
C LEU A 69 -7.95 -4.45 -8.85
N GLY A 70 -6.82 -4.18 -8.20
CA GLY A 70 -5.70 -5.11 -8.09
C GLY A 70 -6.10 -6.43 -7.41
N VAL A 71 -6.80 -6.34 -6.28
CA VAL A 71 -7.32 -7.52 -5.57
C VAL A 71 -8.34 -8.29 -6.41
N ILE A 72 -9.24 -7.59 -7.11
CA ILE A 72 -10.21 -8.24 -8.02
C ILE A 72 -9.47 -9.06 -9.10
N LEU A 73 -8.44 -8.49 -9.73
CA LEU A 73 -7.64 -9.19 -10.75
C LEU A 73 -6.95 -10.43 -10.18
N LEU A 74 -6.53 -10.40 -8.91
CA LEU A 74 -5.90 -11.55 -8.25
C LEU A 74 -6.89 -12.65 -7.85
N VAL A 75 -8.15 -12.29 -7.61
CA VAL A 75 -9.23 -13.23 -7.26
C VAL A 75 -9.83 -13.89 -8.50
N VAL A 76 -9.91 -13.18 -9.62
CA VAL A 76 -10.43 -13.73 -10.88
C VAL A 76 -9.55 -14.87 -11.38
N TYR A 77 -10.16 -16.04 -11.60
CA TYR A 77 -9.42 -17.26 -11.96
C TYR A 77 -8.72 -17.16 -13.34
N ASN A 78 -9.36 -16.53 -14.32
CA ASN A 78 -8.86 -16.46 -15.71
C ASN A 78 -8.62 -15.01 -16.16
N VAL A 79 -7.47 -14.45 -15.76
CA VAL A 79 -7.12 -13.04 -16.03
C VAL A 79 -5.88 -12.90 -16.95
N GLY A 80 -5.30 -14.02 -17.39
CA GLY A 80 -4.02 -14.06 -18.12
C GLY A 80 -2.82 -13.63 -17.26
N GLU A 81 -1.60 -13.80 -17.80
CA GLU A 81 -0.37 -13.46 -17.06
C GLU A 81 -0.25 -11.95 -16.78
N THR A 82 -0.47 -11.14 -17.82
CA THR A 82 -0.39 -9.68 -17.71
C THR A 82 -1.40 -9.11 -16.73
N GLY A 83 -2.62 -9.65 -16.69
CA GLY A 83 -3.65 -9.23 -15.73
C GLY A 83 -3.25 -9.56 -14.29
N ARG A 84 -2.59 -10.70 -14.07
CA ARG A 84 -2.14 -11.11 -12.74
C ARG A 84 -0.96 -10.28 -12.24
N LEU A 85 -0.02 -9.95 -13.13
CA LEU A 85 1.06 -9.00 -12.85
C LEU A 85 0.52 -7.61 -12.50
N LEU A 86 -0.43 -7.10 -13.29
CA LEU A 86 -1.08 -5.83 -13.00
C LEU A 86 -1.81 -5.86 -11.65
N GLY A 87 -2.46 -6.98 -11.32
CA GLY A 87 -3.09 -7.21 -10.02
C GLY A 87 -2.12 -6.98 -8.86
N PHE A 88 -0.95 -7.61 -8.91
CA PHE A 88 0.09 -7.41 -7.89
C PHE A 88 0.61 -5.96 -7.85
N ILE A 89 0.88 -5.35 -8.99
CA ILE A 89 1.43 -3.99 -9.05
C ILE A 89 0.43 -2.96 -8.49
N LEU A 90 -0.85 -3.07 -8.84
CA LEU A 90 -1.89 -2.11 -8.42
C LEU A 90 -2.13 -2.12 -6.90
N THR A 91 -1.89 -3.24 -6.22
CA THR A 91 -1.97 -3.28 -4.76
C THR A 91 -0.92 -2.41 -4.07
N GLY A 92 0.14 -1.99 -4.77
CA GLY A 92 1.12 -1.03 -4.25
C GLY A 92 0.54 0.32 -3.82
N PHE A 93 -0.60 0.75 -4.38
CA PHE A 93 -1.28 2.00 -3.99
C PHE A 93 -1.73 2.03 -2.51
N GLU A 94 -1.82 0.87 -1.85
CA GLU A 94 -2.17 0.75 -0.44
C GLU A 94 -1.19 1.53 0.46
N GLY A 95 0.06 1.69 0.02
CA GLY A 95 1.11 2.38 0.78
C GLY A 95 0.79 3.82 1.20
N ALA A 96 -0.17 4.47 0.52
CA ALA A 96 -0.63 5.80 0.89
C ALA A 96 -1.52 5.84 2.14
N ILE A 97 -2.21 4.74 2.48
CA ILE A 97 -3.28 4.75 3.49
C ILE A 97 -2.74 4.97 4.90
N SER A 98 -1.63 4.31 5.26
CA SER A 98 -1.00 4.46 6.58
C SER A 98 -0.56 5.90 6.87
N PRO A 99 0.27 6.56 6.02
CA PRO A 99 0.67 7.94 6.26
C PRO A 99 -0.52 8.92 6.21
N LEU A 100 -1.50 8.72 5.31
CA LEU A 100 -2.71 9.56 5.28
C LEU A 100 -3.50 9.48 6.60
N SER A 101 -3.66 8.28 7.15
CA SER A 101 -4.40 8.06 8.40
C SER A 101 -3.69 8.70 9.60
N MET A 102 -2.37 8.55 9.68
CA MET A 102 -1.56 9.21 10.72
C MET A 102 -1.61 10.73 10.61
N SER A 103 -1.48 11.29 9.39
CA SER A 103 -1.60 12.72 9.16
C SER A 103 -2.99 13.25 9.55
N TRP A 104 -4.05 12.51 9.22
CA TRP A 104 -5.42 12.90 9.56
C TRP A 104 -5.64 12.92 11.08
N ALA A 105 -5.20 11.89 11.80
CA ALA A 105 -5.27 11.85 13.27
C ALA A 105 -4.50 13.03 13.90
N THR A 106 -3.29 13.29 13.40
CA THR A 106 -2.43 14.39 13.86
C THR A 106 -3.10 15.76 13.71
N VAL A 107 -3.76 16.01 12.58
CA VAL A 107 -4.49 17.26 12.32
C VAL A 107 -5.73 17.39 13.20
N THR A 108 -6.43 16.28 13.45
CA THR A 108 -7.62 16.26 14.32
C THR A 108 -7.26 16.64 15.75
N MET A 109 -6.08 16.23 16.21
CA MET A 109 -5.56 16.48 17.56
C MET A 109 -4.64 17.70 17.64
N ALA A 110 -4.71 18.62 16.67
CA ALA A 110 -3.81 19.78 16.63
C ALA A 110 -3.94 20.74 17.83
N LYS A 111 -4.99 20.60 18.65
CA LYS A 111 -5.30 21.49 19.79
C LYS A 111 -4.65 21.07 21.11
N ASP A 112 -4.26 19.79 21.25
CA ASP A 112 -3.69 19.25 22.48
C ASP A 112 -2.46 18.39 22.17
N ALA A 113 -1.31 18.81 22.71
CA ALA A 113 -0.04 18.14 22.48
C ALA A 113 0.06 16.79 23.20
N GLU A 114 -0.54 16.64 24.38
CA GLU A 114 -0.54 15.40 25.15
C GLU A 114 -1.43 14.35 24.49
N GLU A 115 -2.64 14.75 24.09
CA GLU A 115 -3.57 13.89 23.35
C GLU A 115 -2.92 13.36 22.06
N ARG A 116 -2.31 14.26 21.28
CA ARG A 116 -1.64 13.91 20.03
C ARG A 116 -0.48 12.94 20.23
N ALA A 117 0.30 13.10 21.30
CA ALA A 117 1.42 12.22 21.61
C ALA A 117 0.92 10.81 21.96
N ILE A 118 -0.09 10.70 22.82
CA ILE A 118 -0.67 9.41 23.24
C ILE A 118 -1.28 8.68 22.05
N VAL A 119 -2.03 9.37 21.20
CA VAL A 119 -2.71 8.74 20.06
C VAL A 119 -1.71 8.31 19.00
N THR A 120 -0.74 9.14 18.65
CA THR A 120 0.29 8.77 17.67
C THR A 120 1.11 7.56 18.15
N ALA A 121 1.47 7.53 19.44
CA ALA A 121 2.14 6.39 20.05
C ALA A 121 1.26 5.12 20.00
N SER A 122 -0.03 5.25 20.32
CA SER A 122 -0.99 4.14 20.28
C SER A 122 -1.19 3.60 18.86
N MET A 123 -1.30 4.47 17.86
CA MET A 123 -1.43 4.08 16.44
C MET A 123 -0.22 3.26 15.99
N ASN A 124 1.00 3.68 16.33
CA ASN A 124 2.21 2.93 16.04
C ASN A 124 2.27 1.60 16.80
N ALA A 125 1.92 1.61 18.09
CA ALA A 125 1.91 0.39 18.91
C ALA A 125 0.93 -0.65 18.36
N ILE A 126 -0.30 -0.26 18.04
CA ILE A 126 -1.31 -1.14 17.44
C ILE A 126 -0.85 -1.63 16.07
N GLY A 127 -0.33 -0.74 15.23
CA GLY A 127 0.17 -1.09 13.90
C GLY A 127 1.33 -2.09 13.93
N GLN A 128 2.18 -2.04 14.96
CA GLN A 128 3.23 -3.02 15.18
C GLN A 128 2.72 -4.31 15.83
N ALA A 129 1.75 -4.22 16.75
CA ALA A 129 1.12 -5.39 17.35
C ALA A 129 0.36 -6.25 16.33
N MET A 130 -0.31 -5.63 15.36
CA MET A 130 -0.96 -6.34 14.25
C MET A 130 0.03 -6.96 13.25
N ALA A 131 1.30 -6.56 13.32
CA ALA A 131 2.35 -7.01 12.41
C ALA A 131 3.26 -8.08 13.00
N ALA A 132 3.21 -8.27 14.32
CA ALA A 132 3.95 -9.29 15.06
C ALA A 132 3.18 -10.61 15.07
#